data_AF-A0A932GQJ9-F1
#
_entry.id   AF-A0A932GQJ9-F1
#
_cell.length_a   1.000
_cell.length_b   1.000
_cell.length_c   1.000
_cell.angle_alpha   90.00
_cell.angle_beta   90.00
_cell.angle_gamma   90.00
#
_symmetry.space_group_name_H-M   'P 1'
#
loop_
_entity.id
_entity.type
_entity.pdbx_description
1 polymer ?
#
loop_
_entity_poly.entity_id
_entity_poly.type
_entity_poly.pdbx_seq_one_letter_code
_entity_poly.pdbx_strand_id
1 'polypeptide(L)'
;MISIRERGKLLVKKVIAKEGAGYCMGVRRAMNIVLDAANKEEKSVTTFGPIIHNPQAVEILNSKDVRVVNQVSELKSNGTVIVRAHGIGPDVRQELKSTGLTIRDATCPLVSKVHSSIRRYLKRGHHLIIVGEEKHPEVIGHLGFARGQGSVISRIEDVEKLPDFKKVCVVSQTTFDEEYFLQIADALRKRYPVCEVVNTICFETLNRQREVREMAQKVDAMVVIGGKNSGNTRRLAQISESYGIPAFFVETEKEINLDELEKFESVGITAGASTPNWLIQKVIDHIDALEHRHEPLWMQGLRRMTTTLFRLSFFVALGAALLTHGAALLQGIQPKPVYPLIAILYTLSMFILNRCLDKEADKFNEPGRTEFYERHGRSLLGAGLAAGITALALAFPLGPLPFLCLLIFSLAGVLYSVRLIPPRWQDVLHIRRPKDIPASKSFFIPIACAVVMVFIPYLSSDSGALPATLATSLFVFTVVFLRTALLDMSDIERDRIAGSEILTMLIEKPATLRLLWGMLGFMAAVVTGLALAGWLSLLAVAMLAALGYSALSLYLYQRKVVFNGLTFLLIVDGNLIVAGLLAYLGSLLLA
;
A
#
# COMPACT_ATOMS: atom_id res chain seq x y z
N MET A 1 -24.74 -2.47 49.03
CA MET A 1 -25.83 -2.97 48.16
C MET A 1 -25.29 -3.11 46.76
N ILE A 2 -25.25 -4.35 46.29
CA ILE A 2 -24.90 -4.75 44.93
C ILE A 2 -25.95 -4.16 44.00
N SER A 3 -25.56 -3.36 43.01
CA SER A 3 -26.48 -2.97 41.94
C SER A 3 -25.73 -2.62 40.66
N ILE A 4 -25.72 -3.63 39.77
CA ILE A 4 -25.78 -3.50 38.32
C ILE A 4 -24.55 -2.85 37.67
N ARG A 5 -23.47 -3.65 37.62
CA ARG A 5 -22.56 -3.69 36.46
C ARG A 5 -23.41 -4.04 35.24
N GLU A 6 -23.73 -3.06 34.40
CA GLU A 6 -24.18 -3.31 33.03
C GLU A 6 -23.02 -3.96 32.26
N ARG A 7 -23.10 -5.29 32.15
CA ARG A 7 -22.40 -6.09 31.15
C ARG A 7 -22.89 -5.63 29.77
N GLY A 8 -22.20 -4.65 29.18
CA GLY A 8 -22.65 -4.08 27.92
C GLY A 8 -21.72 -3.02 27.33
N LYS A 9 -20.41 -3.31 27.21
CA LYS A 9 -19.47 -2.67 26.27
C LYS A 9 -18.12 -3.41 26.30
N LEU A 10 -18.05 -4.51 25.56
CA LEU A 10 -16.85 -5.34 25.35
C LEU A 10 -16.13 -4.96 24.04
N LEU A 11 -15.97 -3.66 23.78
CA LEU A 11 -15.24 -3.20 22.60
C LEU A 11 -14.18 -2.21 23.06
N VAL A 12 -12.91 -2.65 22.99
CA VAL A 12 -11.76 -1.77 23.16
C VAL A 12 -11.84 -0.70 22.07
N LYS A 13 -12.06 0.55 22.46
CA LYS A 13 -12.15 1.66 21.51
C LYS A 13 -10.76 1.96 20.96
N LYS A 14 -10.54 1.63 19.69
CA LYS A 14 -9.29 1.96 19.00
C LYS A 14 -9.28 3.41 18.53
N VAL A 15 -8.18 4.10 18.78
CA VAL A 15 -7.91 5.42 18.20
C VAL A 15 -6.65 5.30 17.35
N ILE A 16 -6.82 5.24 16.03
CA ILE A 16 -5.71 5.11 15.09
C ILE A 16 -5.24 6.52 14.70
N ALA A 17 -3.92 6.72 14.67
CA ALA A 17 -3.30 7.93 14.15
C ALA A 17 -3.82 8.23 12.73
N LYS A 18 -4.37 9.43 12.54
CA LYS A 18 -5.04 9.86 11.31
C LYS A 18 -4.02 10.22 10.22
N GLU A 19 -2.94 10.91 10.59
CA GLU A 19 -1.99 11.49 9.62
C GLU A 19 -0.53 11.21 10.00
N GLY A 20 0.13 10.34 9.25
CA GLY A 20 1.59 10.15 9.35
C GLY A 20 2.05 8.90 10.08
N ALA A 21 1.18 7.98 10.47
CA ALA A 21 1.64 6.64 10.84
C ALA A 21 2.37 5.97 9.65
N GLY A 22 3.55 5.42 9.90
CA GLY A 22 4.35 4.71 8.90
C GLY A 22 5.28 5.61 8.07
N TYR A 23 5.66 5.13 6.88
CA TYR A 23 6.71 5.73 6.03
C TYR A 23 6.56 7.24 5.81
N CYS A 24 7.54 7.99 6.30
CA CYS A 24 7.73 9.41 5.95
C CYS A 24 8.17 9.58 4.49
N MET A 25 8.15 10.81 3.96
CA MET A 25 8.59 11.09 2.58
C MET A 25 10.03 10.60 2.32
N GLY A 26 10.95 10.88 3.26
CA GLY A 26 12.35 10.48 3.14
C GLY A 26 12.53 8.96 3.09
N VAL A 27 11.82 8.24 3.96
CA VAL A 27 11.82 6.76 3.98
C VAL A 27 11.16 6.18 2.73
N ARG A 28 10.00 6.71 2.33
CA ARG A 28 9.30 6.29 1.10
C ARG A 28 10.19 6.47 -0.12
N ARG A 29 10.88 7.61 -0.24
CA ARG A 29 11.86 7.86 -1.30
C ARG A 29 12.99 6.83 -1.27
N ALA A 30 13.57 6.56 -0.09
CA ALA A 30 14.67 5.62 0.03
C ALA A 30 14.26 4.18 -0.33
N MET A 31 13.10 3.74 0.16
CA MET A 31 12.51 2.43 -0.17
C MET A 31 12.19 2.31 -1.65
N ASN A 32 11.65 3.36 -2.27
CA ASN A 32 11.38 3.39 -3.70
C ASN A 32 12.68 3.23 -4.51
N ILE A 33 13.75 3.97 -4.17
CA ILE A 33 15.03 3.88 -4.88
C ILE A 33 15.61 2.46 -4.81
N VAL A 34 15.58 1.82 -3.63
CA VAL A 34 16.13 0.47 -3.48
C VAL A 34 15.28 -0.60 -4.16
N LEU A 35 13.95 -0.52 -4.06
CA LEU A 35 13.06 -1.46 -4.73
C LEU A 35 13.12 -1.30 -6.26
N ASP A 36 13.17 -0.07 -6.76
CA ASP A 36 13.27 0.18 -8.21
C ASP A 36 14.61 -0.36 -8.75
N ALA A 37 15.71 -0.15 -8.03
CA ALA A 37 17.00 -0.74 -8.40
C ALA A 37 16.94 -2.28 -8.36
N ALA A 38 16.42 -2.87 -7.27
CA ALA A 38 16.34 -4.32 -7.11
C ALA A 38 15.45 -5.01 -8.15
N ASN A 39 14.37 -4.35 -8.59
CA ASN A 39 13.44 -4.93 -9.55
C ASN A 39 13.89 -4.72 -11.02
N LYS A 40 14.68 -3.67 -11.32
CA LYS A 40 15.02 -3.26 -12.70
C LYS A 40 16.46 -3.53 -13.10
N GLU A 41 17.40 -3.53 -12.15
CA GLU A 41 18.81 -3.69 -12.45
C GLU A 41 19.22 -5.17 -12.44
N GLU A 42 19.92 -5.62 -13.46
CA GLU A 42 20.43 -7.00 -13.54
C GLU A 42 21.66 -7.23 -12.66
N LYS A 43 22.35 -6.13 -12.30
CA LYS A 43 23.57 -6.17 -11.48
C LYS A 43 23.23 -6.24 -10.00
N SER A 44 24.19 -6.68 -9.18
CA SER A 44 23.98 -6.76 -7.74
C SER A 44 23.71 -5.38 -7.13
N VAL A 45 22.60 -5.28 -6.38
CA VAL A 45 22.21 -4.09 -5.63
C VAL A 45 22.59 -4.30 -4.17
N THR A 46 23.24 -3.29 -3.58
CA THR A 46 23.63 -3.29 -2.17
C THR A 46 23.26 -1.97 -1.52
N THR A 47 23.00 -1.97 -0.21
CA THR A 47 22.81 -0.74 0.57
C THR A 47 24.00 -0.54 1.51
N PHE A 48 24.51 0.69 1.58
CA PHE A 48 25.56 1.06 2.52
C PHE A 48 24.93 1.38 3.89
N GLY A 49 24.97 0.40 4.77
CA GLY A 49 24.18 0.28 5.99
C GLY A 49 22.71 -0.07 5.69
N PRO A 50 21.91 -0.36 6.73
CA PRO A 50 20.47 -0.57 6.57
C PRO A 50 19.83 0.66 5.92
N ILE A 51 19.01 0.45 4.88
CA ILE A 51 18.35 1.55 4.14
C ILE A 51 17.54 2.44 5.10
N ILE A 52 16.87 1.81 6.08
CA ILE A 52 16.08 2.40 7.16
C ILE A 52 16.19 1.54 8.43
N HIS A 53 15.80 2.10 9.58
CA HIS A 53 15.74 1.36 10.85
C HIS A 53 14.40 0.61 11.01
N ASN A 54 14.22 -0.47 10.24
CA ASN A 54 13.11 -1.40 10.40
C ASN A 54 13.55 -2.81 9.93
N PRO A 55 13.65 -3.80 10.84
CA PRO A 55 14.21 -5.11 10.50
C PRO A 55 13.36 -5.87 9.47
N GLN A 56 12.03 -5.76 9.55
CA GLN A 56 11.14 -6.42 8.61
C GLN A 56 11.29 -5.86 7.18
N ALA A 57 11.45 -4.55 7.03
CA ALA A 57 11.71 -3.93 5.73
C ALA A 57 13.08 -4.36 5.16
N VAL A 58 14.10 -4.49 6.01
CA VAL A 58 15.42 -4.99 5.60
C VAL A 58 15.34 -6.47 5.19
N GLU A 59 14.58 -7.30 5.89
CA GLU A 59 14.36 -8.70 5.53
C GLU A 59 13.69 -8.85 4.17
N ILE A 60 12.72 -7.99 3.85
CA ILE A 60 12.09 -7.93 2.52
C ILE A 60 13.13 -7.63 1.43
N LEU A 61 14.02 -6.68 1.68
CA LEU A 61 15.08 -6.34 0.72
C LEU A 61 16.10 -7.47 0.55
N ASN A 62 16.46 -8.15 1.64
CA ASN A 62 17.30 -9.35 1.58
C ASN A 62 16.65 -10.45 0.75
N SER A 63 15.32 -10.63 0.85
CA SER A 63 14.58 -11.60 0.01
C SER A 63 14.56 -11.23 -1.49
N LYS A 64 14.99 -10.02 -1.82
CA LYS A 64 15.20 -9.51 -3.20
C LYS A 64 16.67 -9.42 -3.56
N ASP A 65 17.53 -10.17 -2.89
CA ASP A 65 18.98 -10.17 -3.10
C ASP A 65 19.68 -8.82 -2.88
N VAL A 66 19.01 -7.86 -2.21
CA VAL A 66 19.63 -6.60 -1.80
C VAL A 66 20.38 -6.81 -0.50
N ARG A 67 21.72 -6.78 -0.56
CA ARG A 67 22.56 -7.00 0.62
C ARG A 67 22.91 -5.69 1.32
N VAL A 68 22.92 -5.72 2.64
CA VAL A 68 23.45 -4.63 3.47
C VAL A 68 24.95 -4.83 3.66
N VAL A 69 25.75 -3.79 3.38
CA VAL A 69 27.20 -3.75 3.66
C VAL A 69 27.51 -2.59 4.59
N ASN A 70 28.52 -2.71 5.45
CA ASN A 70 28.88 -1.62 6.38
C ASN A 70 30.22 -0.95 6.07
N GLN A 71 31.06 -1.60 5.25
CA GLN A 71 32.35 -1.10 4.80
C GLN A 71 32.44 -1.13 3.28
N VAL A 72 33.23 -0.21 2.70
CA VAL A 72 33.42 -0.14 1.24
C VAL A 72 34.16 -1.37 0.72
N SER A 73 35.03 -1.98 1.54
CA SER A 73 35.74 -3.23 1.26
C SER A 73 34.82 -4.44 1.03
N GLU A 74 33.58 -4.41 1.53
CA GLU A 74 32.58 -5.47 1.34
C GLU A 74 31.88 -5.38 -0.03
N LEU A 75 32.05 -4.28 -0.76
CA LEU A 75 31.39 -4.06 -2.05
C LEU A 75 32.04 -4.91 -3.15
N LYS A 76 31.17 -5.51 -3.99
CA LYS A 76 31.61 -6.20 -5.20
C LYS A 76 32.08 -5.19 -6.25
N SER A 77 32.95 -5.63 -7.16
CA SER A 77 33.56 -4.79 -8.20
C SER A 77 32.61 -4.29 -9.30
N ASN A 78 31.39 -4.83 -9.40
CA ASN A 78 30.38 -4.40 -10.37
C ASN A 78 28.99 -4.44 -9.73
N GLY A 79 28.24 -3.34 -9.84
CA GLY A 79 26.91 -3.24 -9.24
C GLY A 79 26.51 -1.83 -8.88
N THR A 80 25.44 -1.77 -8.09
CA THR A 80 24.86 -0.54 -7.57
C THR A 80 24.94 -0.52 -6.05
N VAL A 81 25.45 0.58 -5.51
CA VAL A 81 25.45 0.86 -4.08
C VAL A 81 24.49 1.99 -3.79
N ILE A 82 23.61 1.77 -2.82
CA ILE A 82 22.56 2.69 -2.43
C ILE A 82 22.92 3.29 -1.07
N VAL A 83 23.01 4.62 -1.01
CA VAL A 83 23.24 5.36 0.23
C VAL A 83 21.94 5.41 1.03
N ARG A 84 21.97 4.96 2.29
CA ARG A 84 20.81 4.95 3.20
C ARG A 84 20.16 6.32 3.43
N ALA A 85 18.90 6.33 3.88
CA ALA A 85 18.12 7.55 4.10
C ALA A 85 18.76 8.54 5.09
N HIS A 86 19.50 8.03 6.07
CA HIS A 86 20.24 8.81 7.08
C HIS A 86 21.46 9.54 6.52
N GLY A 87 21.86 9.23 5.29
CA GLY A 87 23.08 9.76 4.68
C GLY A 87 24.36 9.09 5.17
N ILE A 88 25.47 9.60 4.64
CA ILE A 88 26.84 9.20 4.94
C ILE A 88 27.75 10.45 4.98
N GLY A 89 28.90 10.32 5.63
CA GLY A 89 29.91 11.37 5.68
C GLY A 89 30.58 11.63 4.31
N PRO A 90 31.23 12.79 4.12
CA PRO A 90 31.93 13.15 2.89
C PRO A 90 33.02 12.15 2.48
N ASP A 91 33.79 11.64 3.44
CA ASP A 91 34.93 10.76 3.18
C ASP A 91 34.47 9.39 2.66
N VAL A 92 33.49 8.79 3.33
CA VAL A 92 32.81 7.55 2.86
C VAL A 92 32.22 7.76 1.46
N ARG A 93 31.62 8.93 1.19
CA ARG A 93 31.08 9.24 -0.14
C ARG A 93 32.17 9.30 -1.21
N GLN A 94 33.35 9.82 -0.88
CA GLN A 94 34.50 9.86 -1.79
C GLN A 94 35.04 8.45 -2.02
N GLU A 95 35.15 7.64 -0.98
CA GLU A 95 35.56 6.23 -1.04
C GLU A 95 34.62 5.41 -1.95
N LEU A 96 33.30 5.57 -1.81
CA LEU A 96 32.33 4.95 -2.70
C LEU A 96 32.53 5.38 -4.15
N LYS A 97 32.83 6.66 -4.42
CA LYS A 97 33.08 7.14 -5.80
C LYS A 97 34.31 6.50 -6.42
N SER A 98 35.35 6.19 -5.63
CA SER A 98 36.54 5.52 -6.15
C SER A 98 36.33 4.05 -6.54
N THR A 99 35.21 3.43 -6.17
CA THR A 99 34.93 2.02 -6.50
C THR A 99 34.50 1.80 -7.96
N GLY A 100 34.10 2.84 -8.69
CA GLY A 100 33.52 2.72 -10.03
C GLY A 100 32.08 2.16 -10.05
N LEU A 101 31.46 1.93 -8.89
CA LEU A 101 30.08 1.46 -8.79
C LEU A 101 29.06 2.55 -9.15
N THR A 102 27.88 2.12 -9.56
CA THR A 102 26.74 3.03 -9.71
C THR A 102 26.26 3.43 -8.32
N ILE A 103 26.29 4.71 -7.99
CA ILE A 103 25.85 5.22 -6.69
C ILE A 103 24.44 5.81 -6.82
N ARG A 104 23.48 5.25 -6.08
CA ARG A 104 22.14 5.84 -5.91
C ARG A 104 22.03 6.49 -4.54
N ASP A 105 21.84 7.80 -4.49
CA ASP A 105 21.77 8.54 -3.23
C ASP A 105 20.32 8.60 -2.68
N ALA A 106 20.03 7.73 -1.72
CA ALA A 106 18.73 7.67 -1.05
C ALA A 106 18.65 8.59 0.18
N THR A 107 19.68 9.40 0.47
CA THR A 107 19.67 10.36 1.59
C THR A 107 18.41 11.22 1.57
N CYS A 108 17.76 11.36 2.73
CA CYS A 108 16.60 12.23 2.86
C CYS A 108 16.97 13.68 2.50
N PRO A 109 16.18 14.39 1.68
CA PRO A 109 16.44 15.78 1.35
C PRO A 109 16.54 16.71 2.58
N LEU A 110 15.82 16.39 3.65
CA LEU A 110 15.87 17.15 4.91
C LEU A 110 17.19 16.95 5.65
N VAL A 111 17.75 15.74 5.63
CA VAL A 111 19.11 15.46 6.14
C VAL A 111 20.16 16.22 5.31
N SER A 112 20.02 16.22 3.98
CA SER A 112 20.90 17.00 3.09
C SER A 112 20.84 18.51 3.36
N LYS A 113 19.69 19.03 3.80
CA LYS A 113 19.52 20.42 4.23
C LYS A 113 20.33 20.71 5.50
N VAL A 114 20.35 19.79 6.47
CA VAL A 114 21.21 19.90 7.66
C VAL A 114 22.69 19.98 7.27
N HIS A 115 23.15 19.11 6.37
CA HIS A 115 24.53 19.16 5.87
C HIS A 115 24.89 20.52 5.24
N SER A 116 23.92 21.15 4.57
CA SER A 116 24.10 22.48 3.98
C SER A 116 24.19 23.59 5.05
N SER A 117 23.37 23.50 6.11
CA SER A 117 23.45 24.39 7.27
C SER A 117 24.79 24.26 7.99
N ILE A 118 25.25 23.02 8.25
CA ILE A 118 26.55 22.74 8.88
C ILE A 118 27.67 23.44 8.09
N ARG A 119 27.75 23.20 6.78
CA ARG A 119 28.79 23.84 5.92
C ARG A 119 28.72 25.37 5.96
N ARG A 120 27.52 25.96 6.03
CA ARG A 120 27.34 27.42 6.09
C ARG A 120 27.91 28.00 7.38
N TYR A 121 27.65 27.37 8.52
CA TYR A 121 28.08 27.89 9.83
C TYR A 121 29.57 27.63 10.12
N LEU A 122 30.12 26.50 9.67
CA LEU A 122 31.56 26.26 9.71
C LEU A 122 32.34 27.32 8.91
N LYS A 123 31.86 27.67 7.71
CA LYS A 123 32.45 28.78 6.90
C LYS A 123 32.40 30.14 7.60
N ARG A 124 31.52 30.31 8.58
CA ARG A 124 31.38 31.52 9.41
C ARG A 124 32.18 31.43 10.72
N GLY A 125 33.01 30.40 10.89
CA GLY A 125 33.85 30.18 12.06
C GLY A 125 33.09 29.75 13.33
N HIS A 126 31.94 29.09 13.19
CA HIS A 126 31.23 28.51 14.33
C HIS A 126 31.70 27.07 14.56
N HIS A 127 31.92 26.70 15.82
CA HIS A 127 32.02 25.30 16.22
C HIS A 127 30.63 24.66 16.19
N LEU A 128 30.52 23.44 15.69
CA LEU A 128 29.23 22.76 15.60
C LEU A 128 28.93 22.00 16.90
N ILE A 129 27.73 22.18 17.44
CA ILE A 129 27.17 21.34 18.51
C ILE A 129 25.98 20.59 17.92
N ILE A 130 26.08 19.26 17.88
CA ILE A 130 25.00 18.39 17.39
C ILE A 130 24.28 17.81 18.60
N VAL A 131 23.00 18.12 18.74
CA VAL A 131 22.12 17.50 19.73
C VAL A 131 21.54 16.22 19.13
N GLY A 132 21.94 15.06 19.65
CA GLY A 132 21.53 13.76 19.11
C GLY A 132 22.28 12.59 19.72
N GLU A 133 21.95 11.38 19.27
CA GLU A 133 22.62 10.15 19.71
C GLU A 133 23.95 9.98 18.95
N GLU A 134 25.09 10.02 19.65
CA GLU A 134 26.44 9.99 19.06
C GLU A 134 26.68 8.83 18.07
N LYS A 135 26.17 7.65 18.40
CA LYS A 135 26.32 6.43 17.58
C LYS A 135 25.30 6.34 16.44
N HIS A 136 24.39 7.30 16.29
CA HIS A 136 23.35 7.24 15.28
C HIS A 136 23.91 7.55 13.88
N PRO A 137 23.58 6.76 12.85
CA PRO A 137 23.96 6.98 11.45
C PRO A 137 23.93 8.41 10.94
N GLU A 138 22.85 9.12 11.24
CA GLU A 138 22.63 10.50 10.83
C GLU A 138 23.60 11.47 11.51
N VAL A 139 23.84 11.28 12.82
CA VAL A 139 24.74 12.12 13.63
C VAL A 139 26.19 11.90 13.21
N ILE A 140 26.58 10.64 12.93
CA ILE A 140 27.88 10.32 12.34
C ILE A 140 28.05 11.03 10.99
N GLY A 141 27.00 11.04 10.16
CA GLY A 141 26.96 11.80 8.92
C GLY A 141 27.21 13.30 9.15
N HIS A 142 26.46 13.91 10.07
CA HIS A 142 26.61 15.32 10.45
C HIS A 142 28.03 15.65 10.95
N LEU A 143 28.61 14.81 11.81
CA LEU A 143 29.99 14.93 12.29
C LEU A 143 30.99 14.86 11.14
N GLY A 144 30.80 13.98 10.16
CA GLY A 144 31.63 13.93 8.96
C GLY A 144 31.62 15.25 8.18
N PHE A 145 30.48 15.95 8.13
CA PHE A 145 30.41 17.30 7.55
C PHE A 145 31.02 18.39 8.43
N ALA A 146 31.19 18.14 9.73
CA ALA A 146 31.84 19.04 10.68
C ALA A 146 33.37 19.12 10.53
N ARG A 147 34.00 18.16 9.84
CA ARG A 147 35.45 18.13 9.56
C ARG A 147 36.31 18.38 10.82
N GLY A 148 35.99 17.68 11.91
CA GLY A 148 36.68 17.79 13.19
C GLY A 148 36.28 18.98 14.07
N GLN A 149 35.42 19.89 13.57
CA GLN A 149 34.91 21.06 14.31
C GLN A 149 33.49 20.82 14.82
N GLY A 150 33.26 19.66 15.43
CA GLY A 150 31.94 19.26 15.92
C GLY A 150 32.01 18.52 17.24
N SER A 151 31.05 18.77 18.12
CA SER A 151 30.81 18.04 19.36
C SER A 151 29.39 17.49 19.37
N VAL A 152 29.17 16.30 19.93
CA VAL A 152 27.84 15.72 20.10
C VAL A 152 27.46 15.74 21.57
N ILE A 153 26.22 16.13 21.84
CA ILE A 153 25.62 15.99 23.16
C ILE A 153 24.22 15.38 23.01
N SER A 154 23.76 14.67 24.04
CA SER A 154 22.41 14.08 24.03
C SER A 154 21.58 14.48 25.23
N ARG A 155 22.22 15.05 26.26
CA ARG A 155 21.56 15.47 27.49
C ARG A 155 21.94 16.88 27.91
N ILE A 156 21.10 17.50 28.73
CA ILE A 156 21.35 18.85 29.24
C ILE A 156 22.61 18.92 30.12
N GLU A 157 22.94 17.84 30.85
CA GLU A 157 24.13 17.79 31.71
C GLU A 157 25.43 17.71 30.90
N ASP A 158 25.36 17.37 29.61
CA ASP A 158 26.53 17.36 28.73
C ASP A 158 26.97 18.77 28.34
N VAL A 159 26.09 19.78 28.50
CA VAL A 159 26.40 21.19 28.21
C VAL A 159 27.57 21.68 29.06
N GLU A 160 27.65 21.27 30.31
CA GLU A 160 28.72 21.69 31.23
C GLU A 160 30.08 21.11 30.87
N LYS A 161 30.09 19.95 30.21
CA LYS A 161 31.30 19.20 29.82
C LYS A 161 31.92 19.74 28.51
N LEU A 162 31.22 20.59 27.78
CA LEU A 162 31.70 21.11 26.50
C LEU A 162 32.81 22.17 26.71
N PRO A 163 33.82 22.21 25.85
CA PRO A 163 34.84 23.27 25.88
C PRO A 163 34.25 24.66 25.68
N ASP A 164 35.02 25.69 26.02
CA ASP A 164 34.67 27.07 25.74
C ASP A 164 34.93 27.41 24.26
N PHE A 165 33.92 27.97 23.61
CA PHE A 165 33.96 28.37 22.21
C PHE A 165 33.47 29.82 22.07
N LYS A 166 34.07 30.57 21.15
CA LYS A 166 33.66 31.96 20.88
C LYS A 166 32.35 32.05 20.08
N LYS A 167 32.10 31.08 19.20
CA LYS A 167 30.93 31.02 18.33
C LYS A 167 30.51 29.57 18.17
N VAL A 168 29.26 29.26 18.46
CA VAL A 168 28.69 27.91 18.30
C VAL A 168 27.46 27.94 17.41
N CYS A 169 27.29 26.89 16.61
CA CYS A 169 26.06 26.61 15.89
C CYS A 169 25.49 25.29 16.42
N VAL A 170 24.25 25.32 16.90
CA VAL A 170 23.55 24.17 17.44
C VAL A 170 22.60 23.64 16.38
N VAL A 171 22.76 22.36 16.02
CA VAL A 171 21.85 21.61 15.15
C VAL A 171 21.32 20.40 15.90
N SER A 172 20.16 19.90 15.50
CA SER A 172 19.53 18.70 16.05
C SER A 172 19.54 17.54 15.07
N GLN A 173 19.62 16.31 15.58
CA GLN A 173 19.20 15.13 14.82
C GLN A 173 17.72 15.29 14.39
N THR A 174 17.39 14.97 13.15
CA THR A 174 16.05 15.23 12.56
C THR A 174 14.90 14.51 13.26
N THR A 175 15.22 13.49 14.06
CA THR A 175 14.30 12.62 14.81
C THR A 175 14.36 12.84 16.33
N PHE A 176 15.07 13.88 16.80
CA PHE A 176 15.16 14.20 18.22
C PHE A 176 13.83 14.77 18.77
N ASP A 177 13.70 14.81 20.09
CA ASP A 177 12.56 15.43 20.76
C ASP A 177 12.68 16.96 20.75
N GLU A 178 11.64 17.63 20.29
CA GLU A 178 11.68 19.09 20.12
C GLU A 178 11.74 19.83 21.45
N GLU A 179 10.93 19.44 22.42
CA GLU A 179 10.87 20.11 23.72
C GLU A 179 12.21 20.01 24.44
N TYR A 180 12.80 18.81 24.44
CA TYR A 180 14.10 18.57 25.06
C TYR A 180 15.25 19.25 24.28
N PHE A 181 15.18 19.29 22.95
CA PHE A 181 16.14 20.07 22.15
C PHE A 181 16.13 21.54 22.52
N LEU A 182 14.95 22.15 22.69
CA LEU A 182 14.82 23.56 23.05
C LEU A 182 15.40 23.85 24.44
N GLN A 183 15.19 22.95 25.41
CA GLN A 183 15.80 23.07 26.73
C GLN A 183 17.34 23.05 26.67
N ILE A 184 17.92 22.12 25.90
CA ILE A 184 19.38 22.05 25.68
C ILE A 184 19.87 23.30 24.95
N ALA A 185 19.15 23.76 23.92
CA ALA A 185 19.50 24.94 23.17
C ALA A 185 19.50 26.21 24.03
N ASP A 186 18.56 26.34 24.98
CA ASP A 186 18.52 27.46 25.92
C ASP A 186 19.68 27.43 26.92
N ALA A 187 20.08 26.24 27.40
CA ALA A 187 21.28 26.10 28.21
C ALA A 187 22.55 26.52 27.45
N LEU A 188 22.66 26.13 26.17
CA LEU A 188 23.78 26.51 25.30
C LEU A 188 23.81 28.03 25.00
N ARG A 189 22.65 28.65 24.78
CA ARG A 189 22.53 30.11 24.59
C ARG A 189 23.03 30.89 25.79
N LYS A 190 22.81 30.37 27.01
CA LYS A 190 23.31 30.99 28.25
C LYS A 190 24.81 30.81 28.43
N ARG A 191 25.38 29.70 27.94
CA ARG A 191 26.81 29.36 28.08
C ARG A 191 27.71 30.12 27.10
N TYR A 192 27.30 30.23 25.85
CA TYR A 192 28.18 30.73 24.78
C TYR A 192 27.82 32.16 24.34
N PRO A 193 28.83 33.04 24.11
CA PRO A 193 28.59 34.45 23.78
C PRO A 193 27.91 34.64 22.41
N VAL A 194 28.18 33.74 21.45
CA VAL A 194 27.47 33.69 20.16
C VAL A 194 26.97 32.27 19.95
N CYS A 195 25.66 32.08 20.08
CA CYS A 195 25.00 30.78 19.97
C CYS A 195 23.87 30.82 18.93
N GLU A 196 24.15 30.31 17.74
CA GLU A 196 23.19 30.20 16.65
C GLU A 196 22.46 28.87 16.74
N VAL A 197 21.15 28.88 16.93
CA VAL A 197 20.35 27.65 17.04
C VAL A 197 19.56 27.43 15.76
N VAL A 198 19.88 26.34 15.06
CA VAL A 198 19.17 25.92 13.86
C VAL A 198 18.38 24.66 14.22
N ASN A 199 17.08 24.81 14.48
CA ASN A 199 16.21 23.65 14.70
C ASN A 199 16.09 22.86 13.39
N THR A 200 16.77 21.71 13.34
CA THR A 200 16.80 20.80 12.20
C THR A 200 15.93 19.57 12.38
N ILE A 201 15.10 19.52 13.42
CA ILE A 201 14.08 18.49 13.59
C ILE A 201 13.09 18.60 12.43
N CYS A 202 12.78 17.48 11.78
CA CYS A 202 11.94 17.53 10.59
C CYS A 202 10.45 17.67 10.95
N PHE A 203 9.69 18.38 10.10
CA PHE A 203 8.26 18.63 10.34
C PHE A 203 7.44 17.33 10.50
N GLU A 204 7.86 16.26 9.84
CA GLU A 204 7.24 14.94 9.93
C GLU A 204 7.42 14.27 11.29
N THR A 205 8.58 14.47 11.93
CA THR A 205 8.81 14.08 13.32
C THR A 205 7.92 14.91 14.25
N LEU A 206 7.89 16.23 14.07
CA LEU A 206 7.10 17.15 14.90
C LEU A 206 5.61 16.82 14.89
N ASN A 207 5.04 16.61 13.70
CA ASN A 207 3.63 16.25 13.55
C ASN A 207 3.30 14.91 14.23
N ARG A 208 4.14 13.89 14.08
CA ARG A 208 3.94 12.58 14.73
C ARG A 208 4.00 12.69 16.25
N GLN A 209 4.99 13.42 16.78
CA GLN A 209 5.10 13.62 18.22
C GLN A 209 3.88 14.39 18.76
N ARG A 210 3.42 15.44 18.06
CA ARG A 210 2.19 16.18 18.42
C ARG A 210 0.97 15.26 18.43
N GLU A 211 0.78 14.45 17.39
CA GLU A 211 -0.36 13.52 17.29
C GLU A 211 -0.33 12.48 18.42
N VAL A 212 0.85 11.94 18.75
CA VAL A 212 1.00 11.02 19.88
C VAL A 212 0.67 11.70 21.21
N ARG A 213 1.12 12.94 21.43
CA ARG A 213 0.76 13.72 22.64
C ARG A 213 -0.76 13.93 22.74
N GLU A 214 -1.41 14.33 21.65
CA GLU A 214 -2.86 14.54 21.61
C GLU A 214 -3.66 13.23 21.79
N MET A 215 -3.11 12.11 21.34
CA MET A 215 -3.74 10.79 21.45
C MET A 215 -3.57 10.22 22.86
N ALA A 216 -2.37 10.30 23.44
CA ALA A 216 -2.06 9.80 24.77
C ALA A 216 -2.94 10.45 25.86
N GLN A 217 -3.44 11.67 25.64
CA GLN A 217 -4.40 12.34 26.53
C GLN A 217 -5.83 11.77 26.47
N LYS A 218 -6.14 10.91 25.49
CA LYS A 218 -7.50 10.47 25.16
C LYS A 218 -7.67 8.95 25.22
N VAL A 219 -6.61 8.21 25.53
CA VAL A 219 -6.59 6.75 25.54
C VAL A 219 -5.96 6.20 26.81
N ASP A 220 -6.27 4.97 27.17
CA ASP A 220 -5.78 4.34 28.40
C ASP A 220 -4.45 3.60 28.19
N ALA A 221 -4.14 3.24 26.94
CA ALA A 221 -2.87 2.64 26.54
C ALA A 221 -2.50 3.00 25.10
N MET A 222 -1.21 2.89 24.77
CA MET A 222 -0.68 3.14 23.43
C MET A 222 0.01 1.91 22.86
N VAL A 223 -0.23 1.58 21.60
CA VAL A 223 0.55 0.62 20.81
C VAL A 223 1.40 1.40 19.82
N VAL A 224 2.72 1.27 19.93
CA VAL A 224 3.70 1.99 19.11
C VAL A 224 4.43 0.99 18.24
N ILE A 225 4.19 1.04 16.92
CA ILE A 225 4.65 0.02 15.98
C ILE A 225 5.92 0.47 15.27
N GLY A 226 6.99 -0.31 15.36
CA GLY A 226 8.20 -0.13 14.53
C GLY A 226 9.43 -0.79 15.11
N GLY A 227 10.56 -0.67 14.41
CA GLY A 227 11.79 -1.33 14.82
C GLY A 227 12.36 -0.79 16.14
N LYS A 228 12.83 -1.66 17.03
CA LYS A 228 13.44 -1.31 18.33
C LYS A 228 14.70 -0.46 18.20
N ASN A 229 15.34 -0.53 17.03
CA ASN A 229 16.51 0.27 16.67
C ASN A 229 16.15 1.66 16.08
N SER A 230 14.87 2.00 15.93
CA SER A 230 14.41 3.29 15.40
C SER A 230 14.32 4.32 16.52
N GLY A 231 15.22 5.30 16.52
CA GLY A 231 15.22 6.41 17.49
C GLY A 231 13.90 7.18 17.50
N ASN A 232 13.33 7.43 16.31
CA ASN A 232 12.01 8.06 16.19
C ASN A 232 10.91 7.23 16.86
N THR A 233 10.87 5.92 16.62
CA THR A 233 9.80 5.06 17.16
C THR A 233 9.91 4.93 18.67
N ARG A 234 11.14 4.74 19.17
CA ARG A 234 11.42 4.74 20.62
C ARG A 234 10.97 6.04 21.27
N ARG A 235 11.19 7.18 20.62
CA ARG A 235 10.73 8.48 21.13
C ARG A 235 9.21 8.57 21.23
N LEU A 236 8.46 8.03 20.26
CA LEU A 236 6.99 7.99 20.35
C LEU A 236 6.50 7.15 21.55
N ALA A 237 7.17 6.03 21.83
CA ALA A 237 6.88 5.22 23.02
C ALA A 237 7.18 6.00 24.32
N GLN A 238 8.35 6.63 24.42
CA GLN A 238 8.73 7.45 25.58
C GLN A 238 7.77 8.64 25.81
N ILE A 239 7.35 9.32 24.74
CA ILE A 239 6.35 10.38 24.83
C ILE A 239 5.05 9.81 25.38
N SER A 240 4.59 8.65 24.89
CA SER A 240 3.38 8.00 25.39
C SER A 240 3.48 7.68 26.89
N GLU A 241 4.59 7.07 27.33
CA GLU A 241 4.85 6.74 28.73
C GLU A 241 4.87 7.99 29.64
N SER A 242 5.34 9.13 29.13
CA SER A 242 5.39 10.39 29.89
C SER A 242 4.00 10.93 30.29
N TYR A 243 2.93 10.47 29.65
CA TYR A 243 1.55 10.77 30.05
C TYR A 243 0.99 9.79 31.10
N GLY A 244 1.80 8.87 31.61
CA GLY A 244 1.41 7.93 32.68
C GLY A 244 0.56 6.75 32.20
N ILE A 245 0.52 6.49 30.89
CA ILE A 245 -0.20 5.37 30.29
C ILE A 245 0.77 4.28 29.80
N PRO A 246 0.39 2.99 29.81
CA PRO A 246 1.21 1.93 29.25
C PRO A 246 1.47 2.12 27.74
N ALA A 247 2.72 1.92 27.30
CA ALA A 247 3.11 1.96 25.90
C ALA A 247 3.68 0.61 25.44
N PHE A 248 2.93 -0.09 24.60
CA PHE A 248 3.33 -1.34 23.96
C PHE A 248 4.20 -1.05 22.73
N PHE A 249 5.52 -1.05 22.91
CA PHE A 249 6.47 -0.90 21.80
C PHE A 249 6.75 -2.25 21.11
N VAL A 250 6.19 -2.44 19.91
CA VAL A 250 6.19 -3.73 19.20
C VAL A 250 6.76 -3.60 17.78
N GLU A 251 7.48 -4.62 17.32
CA GLU A 251 7.91 -4.70 15.92
C GLU A 251 6.91 -5.48 15.07
N THR A 252 6.18 -6.44 15.65
CA THR A 252 5.19 -7.28 14.94
C THR A 252 3.94 -7.55 15.76
N GLU A 253 2.88 -8.03 15.12
CA GLU A 253 1.63 -8.44 15.77
C GLU A 253 1.83 -9.54 16.83
N LYS A 254 2.89 -10.33 16.71
CA LYS A 254 3.18 -11.46 17.60
C LYS A 254 3.66 -11.03 18.98
N GLU A 255 4.13 -9.79 19.13
CA GLU A 255 4.58 -9.25 20.41
C GLU A 255 3.42 -8.68 21.24
N ILE A 256 2.20 -8.66 20.68
CA ILE A 256 1.03 -8.14 21.35
C ILE A 256 0.32 -9.25 22.10
N ASN A 257 0.20 -9.09 23.42
CA ASN A 257 -0.70 -9.92 24.22
C ASN A 257 -2.10 -9.31 24.23
N LEU A 258 -3.02 -9.91 23.47
CA LEU A 258 -4.41 -9.45 23.41
C LEU A 258 -5.12 -9.47 24.78
N ASP A 259 -4.80 -10.43 25.65
CA ASP A 259 -5.40 -10.52 26.98
C ASP A 259 -4.96 -9.35 27.90
N GLU A 260 -3.80 -8.77 27.62
CA GLU A 260 -3.32 -7.58 28.31
C GLU A 260 -3.99 -6.31 27.78
N LEU A 261 -4.16 -6.20 26.45
CA LEU A 261 -4.85 -5.08 25.81
C LEU A 261 -6.34 -5.02 26.13
N GLU A 262 -7.00 -6.17 26.32
CA GLU A 262 -8.43 -6.25 26.66
C GLU A 262 -8.79 -5.57 27.99
N LYS A 263 -7.80 -5.29 28.85
CA LYS A 263 -7.98 -4.60 30.14
C LYS A 263 -8.24 -3.10 29.99
N PHE A 264 -7.96 -2.52 28.82
CA PHE A 264 -8.08 -1.09 28.57
C PHE A 264 -9.38 -0.78 27.82
N GLU A 265 -10.08 0.29 28.19
CA GLU A 265 -11.30 0.70 27.48
C GLU A 265 -10.97 1.33 26.12
N SER A 266 -9.80 1.96 26.01
CA SER A 266 -9.34 2.62 24.81
C SER A 266 -7.85 2.45 24.56
N VAL A 267 -7.49 2.13 23.32
CA VAL A 267 -6.10 1.91 22.88
C VAL A 267 -5.78 2.80 21.70
N GLY A 268 -4.77 3.64 21.84
CA GLY A 268 -4.20 4.43 20.76
C GLY A 268 -3.21 3.60 19.94
N ILE A 269 -3.23 3.73 18.62
CA ILE A 269 -2.31 3.01 17.73
C ILE A 269 -1.54 4.03 16.88
N THR A 270 -0.22 3.97 16.95
CA THR A 270 0.70 4.80 16.16
C THR A 270 1.86 3.96 15.60
N ALA A 271 2.62 4.54 14.68
CA ALA A 271 3.75 3.85 14.07
C ALA A 271 4.90 4.80 13.74
N GLY A 272 6.12 4.27 13.84
CA GLY A 272 7.34 4.97 13.47
C GLY A 272 7.41 5.38 12.01
N ALA A 273 8.22 6.40 11.72
CA ALA A 273 8.46 6.89 10.36
C ALA A 273 9.12 5.87 9.42
N SER A 274 9.69 4.79 9.97
CA SER A 274 10.31 3.68 9.25
C SER A 274 9.45 2.41 9.22
N THR A 275 8.17 2.47 9.64
CA THR A 275 7.29 1.30 9.69
C THR A 275 6.44 1.20 8.41
N PRO A 276 6.48 0.08 7.67
CA PRO A 276 5.67 -0.06 6.45
C PRO A 276 4.18 -0.25 6.76
N ASN A 277 3.30 0.22 5.87
CA ASN A 277 1.85 0.19 6.10
C ASN A 277 1.29 -1.23 6.26
N TRP A 278 1.85 -2.21 5.55
CA TRP A 278 1.41 -3.60 5.66
C TRP A 278 1.63 -4.19 7.07
N LEU A 279 2.67 -3.73 7.77
CA LEU A 279 2.99 -4.18 9.13
C LEU A 279 2.06 -3.51 10.15
N ILE A 280 1.79 -2.21 9.95
CA ILE A 280 0.80 -1.47 10.73
C ILE A 280 -0.56 -2.16 10.62
N GLN A 281 -0.97 -2.51 9.40
CA GLN A 281 -2.25 -3.18 9.18
C GLN A 281 -2.31 -4.56 9.85
N LYS A 282 -1.24 -5.37 9.80
CA LYS A 282 -1.21 -6.65 10.51
C LYS A 282 -1.43 -6.50 12.02
N VAL A 283 -0.82 -5.49 12.62
CA VAL A 283 -1.02 -5.18 14.05
C VAL A 283 -2.45 -4.74 14.32
N ILE A 284 -3.01 -3.84 13.48
CA ILE A 284 -4.41 -3.41 13.61
C ILE A 284 -5.35 -4.62 13.49
N ASP A 285 -5.20 -5.44 12.44
CA ASP A 285 -6.01 -6.64 12.22
C ASP A 285 -5.91 -7.64 13.39
N HIS A 286 -4.74 -7.72 14.04
CA HIS A 286 -4.54 -8.56 15.21
C HIS A 286 -5.26 -8.00 16.44
N ILE A 287 -5.23 -6.69 16.66
CA ILE A 287 -5.97 -6.03 17.74
C ILE A 287 -7.49 -6.11 17.47
N ASP A 288 -7.91 -5.98 16.22
CA ASP A 288 -9.31 -6.14 15.78
C ASP A 288 -9.86 -7.52 16.14
N ALA A 289 -9.01 -8.54 16.27
CA ALA A 289 -9.42 -9.86 16.75
C ALA A 289 -10.10 -9.82 18.14
N LEU A 290 -9.81 -8.81 18.97
CA LEU A 290 -10.49 -8.61 20.27
C LEU A 290 -12.00 -8.37 20.12
N GLU A 291 -12.41 -7.58 19.12
CA GLU A 291 -13.83 -7.32 18.86
C GLU A 291 -14.59 -8.61 18.55
N HIS A 292 -13.87 -9.59 17.99
CA HIS A 292 -14.43 -10.86 17.55
C HIS A 292 -14.43 -11.96 18.62
N ARG A 293 -13.75 -11.78 19.76
CA ARG A 293 -13.65 -12.82 20.80
C ARG A 293 -14.98 -13.13 21.46
N HIS A 294 -15.85 -12.13 21.57
CA HIS A 294 -17.16 -12.23 22.21
C HIS A 294 -18.31 -12.43 21.20
N GLU A 295 -17.99 -12.68 19.92
CA GLU A 295 -19.02 -12.94 18.92
C GLU A 295 -19.75 -14.25 19.19
N PRO A 296 -21.09 -14.30 19.09
CA PRO A 296 -21.83 -15.54 19.17
C PRO A 296 -21.41 -16.50 18.04
N LEU A 297 -21.50 -17.81 18.29
CA LEU A 297 -21.02 -18.87 17.39
C LEU A 297 -21.53 -18.73 15.95
N TRP A 298 -22.78 -18.31 15.75
CA TRP A 298 -23.35 -18.12 14.42
C TRP A 298 -22.65 -16.98 13.65
N MET A 299 -22.25 -15.92 14.35
CA MET A 299 -21.59 -14.75 13.76
C MET A 299 -20.12 -15.06 13.46
N GLN A 300 -19.46 -15.86 14.31
CA GLN A 300 -18.16 -16.45 14.00
C GLN A 300 -18.23 -17.35 12.75
N GLY A 301 -19.27 -18.19 12.65
CA GLY A 301 -19.54 -19.01 11.48
C GLY A 301 -19.71 -18.17 10.21
N LEU A 302 -20.54 -17.12 10.29
CA LEU A 302 -20.76 -16.18 9.19
C LEU A 302 -19.45 -15.49 8.78
N ARG A 303 -18.65 -14.98 9.72
CA ARG A 303 -17.36 -14.32 9.44
C ARG A 303 -16.35 -15.27 8.80
N ARG A 304 -16.25 -16.52 9.27
CA ARG A 304 -15.39 -17.55 8.64
C ARG A 304 -15.83 -17.83 7.22
N MET A 305 -17.13 -17.95 6.99
CA MET A 305 -17.69 -18.16 5.65
C MET A 305 -17.40 -16.96 4.74
N THR A 306 -17.70 -15.73 5.16
CA THR A 306 -17.46 -14.53 4.33
C THR A 306 -15.98 -14.34 4.02
N THR A 307 -15.09 -14.58 5.00
CA THR A 307 -13.63 -14.53 4.79
C THR A 307 -13.17 -15.59 3.79
N THR A 308 -13.75 -16.79 3.84
CA THR A 308 -13.42 -17.88 2.91
C THR A 308 -13.91 -17.55 1.49
N LEU A 309 -15.16 -17.09 1.35
CA LEU A 309 -15.73 -16.64 0.08
C LEU A 309 -14.90 -15.50 -0.53
N PHE A 310 -14.47 -14.57 0.31
CA PHE A 310 -13.57 -13.50 -0.08
C PHE A 310 -12.22 -14.02 -0.61
N ARG A 311 -11.57 -14.94 0.11
CA ARG A 311 -10.30 -15.56 -0.33
C ARG A 311 -10.44 -16.30 -1.66
N LEU A 312 -11.62 -16.86 -1.94
CA LEU A 312 -11.95 -17.52 -3.21
C LEU A 312 -12.35 -16.57 -4.34
N SER A 313 -12.33 -15.24 -4.13
CA SER A 313 -12.86 -14.24 -5.08
C SER A 313 -14.35 -14.40 -5.42
N PHE A 314 -15.14 -15.00 -4.53
CA PHE A 314 -16.54 -15.29 -4.80
C PHE A 314 -17.36 -14.02 -5.08
N PHE A 315 -17.15 -12.94 -4.30
CA PHE A 315 -17.88 -11.68 -4.50
C PHE A 315 -17.61 -11.03 -5.85
N VAL A 316 -16.39 -11.14 -6.36
CA VAL A 316 -16.03 -10.65 -7.70
C VAL A 316 -16.72 -11.48 -8.78
N ALA A 317 -16.76 -12.81 -8.63
CA ALA A 317 -17.46 -13.70 -9.54
C ALA A 317 -18.99 -13.47 -9.52
N LEU A 318 -19.57 -13.22 -8.35
CA LEU A 318 -20.97 -12.85 -8.20
C LEU A 318 -21.27 -11.52 -8.89
N GLY A 319 -20.43 -10.50 -8.66
CA GLY A 319 -20.52 -9.22 -9.36
C GLY A 319 -20.44 -9.37 -10.88
N ALA A 320 -19.54 -10.21 -11.37
CA ALA A 320 -19.42 -10.54 -12.80
C ALA A 320 -20.72 -11.16 -13.37
N ALA A 321 -21.34 -12.10 -12.65
CA ALA A 321 -22.62 -12.69 -13.07
C ALA A 321 -23.74 -11.66 -13.17
N LEU A 322 -23.93 -10.88 -12.10
CA LEU A 322 -24.99 -9.87 -12.03
C LEU A 322 -24.79 -8.80 -13.11
N LEU A 323 -23.55 -8.36 -13.31
CA LEU A 323 -23.22 -7.40 -14.36
C LEU A 323 -23.42 -7.98 -15.77
N THR A 324 -23.12 -9.26 -16.00
CA THR A 324 -23.41 -9.95 -17.28
C THR A 324 -24.90 -9.99 -17.57
N HIS A 325 -25.71 -10.29 -16.55
CA HIS A 325 -27.17 -10.28 -16.68
C HIS A 325 -27.68 -8.86 -17.02
N GLY A 326 -27.22 -7.85 -16.28
CA GLY A 326 -27.54 -6.44 -16.56
C GLY A 326 -27.08 -5.99 -17.94
N ALA A 327 -25.89 -6.40 -18.37
CA ALA A 327 -25.35 -6.09 -19.69
C ALA A 327 -26.21 -6.70 -20.81
N ALA A 328 -26.72 -7.92 -20.66
CA ALA A 328 -27.63 -8.51 -21.65
C ALA A 328 -28.90 -7.64 -21.81
N LEU A 329 -29.50 -7.22 -20.69
CA LEU A 329 -30.69 -6.35 -20.70
C LEU A 329 -30.42 -4.99 -21.36
N LEU A 330 -29.29 -4.36 -21.05
CA LEU A 330 -28.89 -3.08 -21.65
C LEU A 330 -28.67 -3.17 -23.17
N GLN A 331 -28.24 -4.33 -23.66
CA GLN A 331 -28.06 -4.60 -25.08
C GLN A 331 -29.38 -4.94 -25.80
N GLY A 332 -30.50 -5.07 -25.07
CA GLY A 332 -31.76 -5.57 -25.61
C GLY A 332 -31.74 -7.08 -25.90
N ILE A 333 -30.82 -7.82 -25.27
CA ILE A 333 -30.67 -9.27 -25.40
C ILE A 333 -31.47 -9.94 -24.30
N GLN A 334 -32.25 -10.97 -24.64
CA GLN A 334 -32.93 -11.75 -23.62
C GLN A 334 -31.91 -12.48 -22.73
N PRO A 335 -31.95 -12.25 -21.40
CA PRO A 335 -30.95 -12.81 -20.51
C PRO A 335 -31.15 -14.33 -20.35
N LYS A 336 -30.18 -15.11 -20.83
CA LYS A 336 -30.12 -16.56 -20.62
C LYS A 336 -29.28 -16.88 -19.37
N PRO A 337 -29.64 -17.88 -18.55
CA PRO A 337 -28.90 -18.23 -17.33
C PRO A 337 -27.47 -18.74 -17.61
N VAL A 338 -27.20 -19.21 -18.83
CA VAL A 338 -25.86 -19.66 -19.25
C VAL A 338 -24.83 -18.53 -19.26
N TYR A 339 -25.22 -17.28 -19.58
CA TYR A 339 -24.29 -16.15 -19.63
C TYR A 339 -23.68 -15.80 -18.26
N PRO A 340 -24.46 -15.54 -17.19
CA PRO A 340 -23.90 -15.28 -15.86
C PRO A 340 -23.16 -16.51 -15.30
N LEU A 341 -23.56 -17.73 -15.66
CA LEU A 341 -22.86 -18.95 -15.23
C LEU A 341 -21.46 -19.04 -15.85
N ILE A 342 -21.31 -18.75 -17.15
CA ILE A 342 -20.01 -18.63 -17.82
C ILE A 342 -19.16 -17.56 -17.14
N ALA A 343 -19.73 -16.38 -16.83
CA ALA A 343 -19.01 -15.28 -16.20
C ALA A 343 -18.48 -15.64 -14.80
N ILE A 344 -19.28 -16.32 -13.96
CA ILE A 344 -18.86 -16.83 -12.64
C ILE A 344 -17.70 -17.81 -12.80
N LEU A 345 -17.88 -18.84 -13.63
CA LEU A 345 -16.90 -19.93 -13.78
C LEU A 345 -15.59 -19.42 -14.37
N TYR A 346 -15.64 -18.55 -15.38
CA TYR A 346 -14.47 -17.90 -15.96
C TYR A 346 -13.73 -17.07 -14.91
N THR A 347 -14.45 -16.23 -14.17
CA THR A 347 -13.85 -15.35 -13.16
C THR A 347 -13.22 -16.16 -12.03
N LEU A 348 -13.92 -17.15 -11.48
CA LEU A 348 -13.35 -18.05 -10.47
C LEU A 348 -12.10 -18.77 -10.99
N SER A 349 -12.16 -19.31 -12.21
CA SER A 349 -11.02 -19.96 -12.86
C SER A 349 -9.82 -19.01 -12.95
N MET A 350 -9.97 -17.85 -13.59
CA MET A 350 -8.85 -16.92 -13.81
C MET A 350 -8.24 -16.41 -12.49
N PHE A 351 -9.06 -16.05 -11.51
CA PHE A 351 -8.56 -15.57 -10.22
C PHE A 351 -7.86 -16.67 -9.41
N ILE A 352 -8.41 -17.89 -9.39
CA ILE A 352 -7.80 -19.01 -8.65
C ILE A 352 -6.50 -19.45 -9.31
N LEU A 353 -6.50 -19.63 -10.63
CA LEU A 353 -5.31 -20.07 -11.38
C LEU A 353 -4.19 -19.04 -11.29
N ASN A 354 -4.47 -17.75 -11.52
CA ASN A 354 -3.45 -16.72 -11.44
C ASN A 354 -2.83 -16.61 -10.06
N ARG A 355 -3.62 -16.77 -8.99
CA ARG A 355 -3.09 -16.79 -7.60
C ARG A 355 -2.27 -18.05 -7.29
N CYS A 356 -2.64 -19.20 -7.84
CA CYS A 356 -1.84 -20.42 -7.68
C CYS A 356 -0.49 -20.31 -8.40
N LEU A 357 -0.47 -19.64 -9.56
CA LEU A 357 0.72 -19.43 -10.39
C LEU A 357 1.60 -18.26 -9.91
N ASP A 358 1.03 -17.29 -9.18
CA ASP A 358 1.71 -16.05 -8.80
C ASP A 358 1.64 -15.75 -7.29
N LYS A 359 2.28 -16.61 -6.49
CA LYS A 359 2.25 -16.52 -5.01
C LYS A 359 3.08 -15.35 -4.45
N GLU A 360 4.10 -14.89 -5.18
CA GLU A 360 5.03 -13.86 -4.70
C GLU A 360 4.35 -12.50 -4.52
N ALA A 361 3.47 -12.11 -5.45
CA ALA A 361 2.73 -10.86 -5.35
C ALA A 361 1.72 -10.87 -4.19
N ASP A 362 1.01 -11.99 -4.02
CA ASP A 362 0.00 -12.14 -2.96
C ASP A 362 0.61 -12.22 -1.56
N LYS A 363 1.86 -12.68 -1.41
CA LYS A 363 2.55 -12.78 -0.12
C LYS A 363 2.62 -11.45 0.64
N PHE A 364 2.80 -10.35 -0.09
CA PHE A 364 2.89 -9.01 0.49
C PHE A 364 1.53 -8.31 0.57
N ASN A 365 0.65 -8.56 -0.41
CA ASN A 365 -0.72 -8.04 -0.53
C ASN A 365 -1.68 -8.61 0.52
N GLU A 366 -1.80 -9.93 0.59
CA GLU A 366 -2.79 -10.59 1.44
C GLU A 366 -2.17 -11.87 2.04
N PRO A 367 -1.40 -11.76 3.13
CA PRO A 367 -0.67 -12.89 3.70
C PRO A 367 -1.61 -14.02 4.15
N GLY A 368 -2.79 -13.69 4.70
CA GLY A 368 -3.79 -14.69 5.08
C GLY A 368 -4.42 -15.42 3.89
N ARG A 369 -4.49 -14.78 2.71
CA ARG A 369 -4.87 -15.46 1.46
C ARG A 369 -3.74 -16.37 0.97
N THR A 370 -2.50 -15.90 1.04
CA THR A 370 -1.31 -16.69 0.64
C THR A 370 -1.24 -17.98 1.45
N GLU A 371 -1.36 -17.91 2.78
CA GLU A 371 -1.37 -19.09 3.64
C GLU A 371 -2.51 -20.06 3.29
N PHE A 372 -3.70 -19.52 2.96
CA PHE A 372 -4.84 -20.33 2.54
C PHE A 372 -4.56 -21.08 1.22
N TYR A 373 -3.95 -20.43 0.24
CA TYR A 373 -3.57 -21.02 -1.04
C TYR A 373 -2.35 -21.95 -0.93
N GLU A 374 -1.46 -21.73 0.02
CA GLU A 374 -0.37 -22.67 0.34
C GLU A 374 -0.92 -23.96 0.96
N ARG A 375 -1.88 -23.84 1.89
CA ARG A 375 -2.51 -24.99 2.54
C ARG A 375 -3.41 -25.81 1.59
N HIS A 376 -4.17 -25.15 0.72
CA HIS A 376 -5.17 -25.81 -0.15
C HIS A 376 -4.82 -25.78 -1.65
N GLY A 377 -3.57 -25.47 -2.01
CA GLY A 377 -3.21 -25.13 -3.39
C GLY A 377 -3.55 -26.19 -4.44
N ARG A 378 -3.42 -27.48 -4.12
CA ARG A 378 -3.73 -28.57 -5.07
C ARG A 378 -5.22 -28.67 -5.38
N SER A 379 -6.08 -28.60 -4.35
CA SER A 379 -7.52 -28.66 -4.54
C SER A 379 -8.05 -27.39 -5.22
N LEU A 380 -7.51 -26.22 -4.87
CA LEU A 380 -7.84 -24.95 -5.51
C LEU A 380 -7.42 -24.94 -6.98
N LEU A 381 -6.21 -25.41 -7.31
CA LEU A 381 -5.77 -25.52 -8.70
C LEU A 381 -6.71 -26.42 -9.51
N GLY A 382 -7.08 -27.59 -8.97
CA GLY A 382 -8.04 -28.49 -9.60
C GLY A 382 -9.42 -27.85 -9.80
N ALA A 383 -9.93 -27.15 -8.78
CA ALA A 383 -11.20 -26.43 -8.85
C ALA A 383 -11.17 -25.30 -9.89
N GLY A 384 -10.07 -24.54 -9.97
CA GLY A 384 -9.88 -23.50 -10.98
C GLY A 384 -9.89 -24.06 -12.40
N LEU A 385 -9.13 -25.13 -12.66
CA LEU A 385 -9.11 -25.80 -13.97
C LEU A 385 -10.50 -26.36 -14.34
N ALA A 386 -11.16 -27.02 -13.40
CA ALA A 386 -12.51 -27.57 -13.62
C ALA A 386 -13.52 -26.46 -13.94
N ALA A 387 -13.46 -25.32 -13.24
CA ALA A 387 -14.31 -24.17 -13.53
C ALA A 387 -14.07 -23.63 -14.94
N GLY A 388 -12.81 -23.47 -15.36
CA GLY A 388 -12.46 -23.01 -16.71
C GLY A 388 -12.94 -23.97 -17.82
N ILE A 389 -12.73 -25.28 -17.64
CA ILE A 389 -13.21 -26.30 -18.58
C ILE A 389 -14.74 -26.28 -18.66
N THR A 390 -15.43 -26.17 -17.53
CA THR A 390 -16.89 -26.10 -17.48
C THR A 390 -17.41 -24.84 -18.18
N ALA A 391 -16.75 -23.69 -18.01
CA ALA A 391 -17.11 -22.46 -18.71
C ALA A 391 -17.00 -22.62 -20.24
N LEU A 392 -15.93 -23.26 -20.72
CA LEU A 392 -15.75 -23.55 -22.15
C LEU A 392 -16.80 -24.55 -22.67
N ALA A 393 -17.13 -25.58 -21.89
CA ALA A 393 -18.16 -26.55 -22.24
C ALA A 393 -19.55 -25.89 -22.35
N LEU A 394 -19.86 -24.92 -21.49
CA LEU A 394 -21.10 -24.13 -21.55
C LEU A 394 -21.12 -23.14 -22.72
N ALA A 395 -19.96 -22.63 -23.12
CA ALA A 395 -19.84 -21.72 -24.27
C ALA A 395 -19.94 -22.46 -25.61
N PHE A 396 -19.54 -23.73 -25.68
CA PHE A 396 -19.57 -24.55 -26.89
C PHE A 396 -20.94 -24.59 -27.60
N PRO A 397 -22.07 -24.88 -26.93
CA PRO A 397 -23.39 -24.88 -27.57
C PRO A 397 -23.90 -23.49 -27.97
N LEU A 398 -23.24 -22.40 -27.54
CA LEU A 398 -23.59 -21.04 -27.95
C LEU A 398 -23.04 -20.67 -29.33
N GLY A 399 -22.12 -21.47 -29.87
CA GLY A 399 -21.53 -21.29 -31.19
C GLY A 399 -20.01 -21.16 -31.18
N PRO A 400 -19.37 -21.22 -32.36
CA PRO A 400 -17.92 -21.23 -32.49
C PRO A 400 -17.28 -19.91 -32.05
N LEU A 401 -17.95 -18.77 -32.29
CA LEU A 401 -17.43 -17.45 -31.95
C LEU A 401 -17.37 -17.21 -30.43
N PRO A 402 -18.47 -17.36 -29.64
CA PRO A 402 -18.40 -17.27 -28.18
C PRO A 402 -17.37 -18.22 -27.55
N PHE A 403 -17.30 -19.46 -28.04
CA PHE A 403 -16.33 -20.46 -27.57
C PHE A 403 -14.88 -20.02 -27.82
N LEU A 404 -14.55 -19.61 -29.05
CA LEU A 404 -13.20 -19.18 -29.40
C LEU A 404 -12.79 -17.92 -28.64
N CYS A 405 -13.70 -16.95 -28.49
CA CYS A 405 -13.46 -15.77 -27.67
C CYS A 405 -13.12 -16.15 -26.22
N LEU A 406 -13.94 -16.99 -25.58
CA LEU A 406 -13.69 -17.42 -24.21
C LEU A 406 -12.38 -18.22 -24.09
N LEU A 407 -12.06 -19.06 -25.06
CA LEU A 407 -10.81 -19.83 -25.11
C LEU A 407 -9.59 -18.91 -25.18
N ILE A 408 -9.59 -17.94 -26.10
CA ILE A 408 -8.48 -16.98 -26.26
C ILE A 408 -8.24 -16.21 -24.96
N PHE A 409 -9.30 -15.68 -24.34
CA PHE A 409 -9.16 -14.91 -23.10
C PHE A 409 -8.80 -15.78 -21.89
N SER A 410 -9.27 -17.03 -21.84
CA SER A 410 -8.86 -17.98 -20.80
C SER A 410 -7.36 -18.35 -20.93
N LEU A 411 -6.89 -18.60 -22.15
CA LEU A 411 -5.48 -18.84 -22.42
C LEU A 411 -4.64 -17.62 -22.09
N ALA A 412 -5.02 -16.43 -22.57
CA ALA A 412 -4.33 -15.18 -22.27
C ALA A 412 -4.26 -14.93 -20.75
N GLY A 413 -5.34 -15.22 -20.02
CA GLY A 413 -5.41 -15.08 -18.56
C GLY A 413 -4.45 -16.01 -17.82
N VAL A 414 -4.40 -17.30 -18.18
CA VAL A 414 -3.46 -18.27 -17.58
C VAL A 414 -2.01 -17.95 -17.94
N LEU A 415 -1.77 -17.59 -19.21
CA LEU A 415 -0.46 -17.26 -19.74
C LEU A 415 0.10 -15.92 -19.23
N TYR A 416 -0.75 -15.05 -18.68
CA TYR A 416 -0.39 -13.74 -18.15
C TYR A 416 0.73 -13.81 -17.09
N SER A 417 0.68 -14.84 -16.23
CA SER A 417 1.64 -15.05 -15.14
C SER A 417 2.81 -15.98 -15.52
N VAL A 418 2.81 -16.55 -16.74
CA VAL A 418 3.80 -17.53 -17.20
C VAL A 418 4.95 -16.84 -17.92
N ARG A 419 6.18 -17.37 -17.75
CA ARG A 419 7.38 -16.89 -18.46
C ARG A 419 7.34 -17.37 -19.91
N LEU A 420 6.79 -16.56 -20.79
CA LEU A 420 6.63 -16.89 -22.21
C LEU A 420 7.68 -16.29 -23.14
N ILE A 421 8.36 -15.23 -22.73
CA ILE A 421 9.26 -14.48 -23.63
C ILE A 421 10.60 -15.22 -23.75
N PRO A 422 11.07 -15.58 -24.95
CA PRO A 422 12.35 -16.27 -25.13
C PRO A 422 13.55 -15.43 -24.67
N PRO A 423 14.64 -16.04 -24.14
CA PRO A 423 15.81 -15.32 -23.60
C PRO A 423 16.38 -14.25 -24.56
N ARG A 424 16.41 -14.53 -25.87
CA ARG A 424 16.91 -13.59 -26.89
C ARG A 424 16.18 -12.24 -26.95
N TRP A 425 14.92 -12.20 -26.53
CA TRP A 425 14.08 -11.00 -26.53
C TRP A 425 13.98 -10.37 -25.15
N GLN A 426 14.38 -11.09 -24.09
CA GLN A 426 14.35 -10.61 -22.72
C GLN A 426 15.34 -9.45 -22.51
N ASP A 427 16.53 -9.55 -23.11
CA ASP A 427 17.58 -8.53 -22.98
C ASP A 427 17.23 -7.20 -23.70
N VAL A 428 16.33 -7.27 -24.69
CA VAL A 428 15.91 -6.09 -25.50
C VAL A 428 14.64 -5.46 -24.93
N LEU A 429 13.67 -6.28 -24.52
CA LEU A 429 12.36 -5.81 -24.06
C LEU A 429 12.28 -5.61 -22.54
N HIS A 430 13.24 -6.16 -21.77
CA HIS A 430 13.24 -6.19 -20.30
C HIS A 430 11.94 -6.75 -19.66
N ILE A 431 11.17 -7.56 -20.41
CA ILE A 431 9.91 -8.17 -19.99
C ILE A 431 10.08 -9.69 -20.05
N ARG A 432 9.71 -10.41 -18.98
CA ARG A 432 9.81 -11.89 -18.91
C ARG A 432 8.44 -12.56 -18.99
N ARG A 433 7.41 -11.88 -18.52
CA ARG A 433 6.00 -12.31 -18.49
C ARG A 433 5.12 -11.18 -19.02
N PRO A 434 3.97 -11.46 -19.64
CA PRO A 434 3.01 -10.42 -20.03
C PRO A 434 2.63 -9.47 -18.88
N LYS A 435 2.60 -9.99 -17.64
CA LYS A 435 2.34 -9.17 -16.45
C LYS A 435 3.44 -8.16 -16.09
N ASP A 436 4.66 -8.33 -16.61
CA ASP A 436 5.75 -7.39 -16.37
C ASP A 436 5.58 -6.11 -17.23
N ILE A 437 4.62 -6.09 -18.18
CA ILE A 437 4.26 -4.89 -18.93
C ILE A 437 3.66 -3.85 -17.97
N PRO A 438 4.15 -2.59 -17.99
CA PRO A 438 3.66 -1.54 -17.10
C PRO A 438 2.16 -1.28 -17.24
N ALA A 439 1.46 -1.18 -16.12
CA ALA A 439 0.00 -0.99 -16.03
C ALA A 439 -0.86 -2.06 -16.72
N SER A 440 -0.27 -3.17 -17.16
CA SER A 440 -0.97 -4.21 -17.92
C SER A 440 -2.20 -4.74 -17.19
N LYS A 441 -2.07 -5.05 -15.90
CA LYS A 441 -3.17 -5.51 -15.03
C LYS A 441 -4.39 -4.58 -15.10
N SER A 442 -4.15 -3.26 -15.05
CA SER A 442 -5.19 -2.24 -15.06
C SER A 442 -5.98 -2.19 -16.37
N PHE A 443 -5.44 -2.72 -17.48
CA PHE A 443 -6.13 -2.77 -18.78
C PHE A 443 -6.62 -4.18 -19.17
N PHE A 444 -5.80 -5.21 -18.98
CA PHE A 444 -6.16 -6.58 -19.36
C PHE A 444 -7.38 -7.10 -18.60
N ILE A 445 -7.49 -6.80 -17.29
CA ILE A 445 -8.64 -7.25 -16.48
C ILE A 445 -9.95 -6.62 -16.98
N PRO A 446 -10.07 -5.28 -17.12
CA PRO A 446 -11.28 -4.67 -17.68
C PRO A 446 -11.64 -5.14 -19.09
N ILE A 447 -10.65 -5.33 -19.98
CA ILE A 447 -10.89 -5.82 -21.35
C ILE A 447 -11.46 -7.25 -21.31
N ALA A 448 -10.84 -8.15 -20.54
CA ALA A 448 -11.32 -9.51 -20.41
C ALA A 448 -12.74 -9.58 -19.82
N CYS A 449 -13.03 -8.74 -18.81
CA CYS A 449 -14.37 -8.60 -18.26
C CYS A 449 -15.39 -8.10 -19.29
N ALA A 450 -15.05 -7.07 -20.08
CA ALA A 450 -15.94 -6.57 -21.13
C ALA A 450 -16.24 -7.65 -22.19
N VAL A 451 -15.25 -8.43 -22.60
CA VAL A 451 -15.45 -9.53 -23.55
C VAL A 451 -16.38 -10.61 -22.98
N VAL A 452 -16.09 -11.08 -21.77
CA VAL A 452 -16.87 -12.18 -21.18
C VAL A 452 -18.28 -11.75 -20.78
N MET A 453 -18.45 -10.55 -20.24
CA MET A 453 -19.74 -10.08 -19.70
C MET A 453 -20.65 -9.43 -20.77
N VAL A 454 -20.08 -8.89 -21.85
CA VAL A 454 -20.84 -8.14 -22.87
C VAL A 454 -20.83 -8.85 -24.22
N PHE A 455 -19.65 -9.20 -24.73
CA PHE A 455 -19.54 -9.77 -26.07
C PHE A 455 -20.00 -11.23 -26.16
N ILE A 456 -19.84 -12.06 -25.13
CA ILE A 456 -20.37 -13.43 -25.16
C ILE A 456 -21.90 -13.43 -25.35
N PRO A 457 -22.70 -12.69 -24.56
CA PRO A 457 -24.14 -12.55 -24.83
C PRO A 457 -24.47 -12.07 -26.24
N TYR A 458 -23.76 -11.05 -26.73
CA TYR A 458 -23.95 -10.47 -28.07
C TYR A 458 -23.66 -11.47 -29.18
N LEU A 459 -22.54 -12.18 -29.12
CA LEU A 459 -22.14 -13.18 -30.12
C LEU A 459 -23.02 -14.44 -30.10
N SER A 460 -23.83 -14.63 -29.04
CA SER A 460 -24.71 -15.79 -28.85
C SER A 460 -26.18 -15.47 -29.15
N SER A 461 -26.47 -14.29 -29.66
CA SER A 461 -27.82 -13.74 -29.86
C SER A 461 -27.93 -13.09 -31.23
N ASP A 462 -29.04 -13.35 -31.93
CA ASP A 462 -29.37 -12.64 -33.18
C ASP A 462 -29.96 -11.24 -32.90
N SER A 463 -30.26 -10.96 -31.63
CA SER A 463 -30.73 -9.66 -31.13
C SER A 463 -29.58 -8.90 -30.47
N GLY A 464 -29.58 -7.58 -30.60
CA GLY A 464 -28.59 -6.71 -29.97
C GLY A 464 -28.04 -5.67 -30.93
N ALA A 465 -28.14 -4.39 -30.57
CA ALA A 465 -27.64 -3.31 -31.40
C ALA A 465 -26.14 -3.09 -31.12
N LEU A 466 -25.31 -3.10 -32.18
CA LEU A 466 -23.86 -2.83 -32.05
C LEU A 466 -23.54 -1.55 -31.25
N PRO A 467 -24.26 -0.41 -31.41
CA PRO A 467 -24.05 0.76 -30.57
C PRO A 467 -24.30 0.51 -29.07
N ALA A 468 -25.34 -0.24 -28.72
CA ALA A 468 -25.66 -0.59 -27.33
C ALA A 468 -24.61 -1.54 -26.74
N THR A 469 -24.11 -2.50 -27.53
CA THR A 469 -23.00 -3.40 -27.16
C THR A 469 -21.72 -2.61 -26.89
N LEU A 470 -21.34 -1.68 -27.76
CA LEU A 470 -20.14 -0.86 -27.59
C LEU A 470 -20.25 0.05 -26.36
N ALA A 471 -21.40 0.69 -26.15
CA ALA A 471 -21.66 1.51 -24.98
C ALA A 471 -21.61 0.70 -23.67
N THR A 472 -22.23 -0.47 -23.67
CA THR A 472 -22.24 -1.39 -22.51
C THR A 472 -20.84 -1.91 -22.23
N SER A 473 -20.07 -2.28 -23.26
CA SER A 473 -18.68 -2.69 -23.15
C SER A 473 -17.82 -1.59 -22.53
N LEU A 474 -17.97 -0.35 -23.01
CA LEU A 474 -17.24 0.80 -22.47
C LEU A 474 -17.60 1.07 -21.01
N PHE A 475 -18.88 0.94 -20.63
CA PHE A 475 -19.32 1.04 -19.24
C PHE A 475 -18.70 -0.04 -18.35
N VAL A 476 -18.79 -1.31 -18.74
CA VAL A 476 -18.19 -2.43 -17.99
C VAL A 476 -16.68 -2.22 -17.85
N PHE A 477 -16.01 -1.81 -18.94
CA PHE A 477 -14.60 -1.46 -18.91
C PHE A 477 -14.32 -0.37 -17.85
N THR A 478 -15.05 0.75 -17.86
CA THR A 478 -14.81 1.85 -16.92
C THR A 478 -15.03 1.43 -15.47
N VAL A 479 -16.11 0.71 -15.16
CA VAL A 479 -16.40 0.26 -13.80
C VAL A 479 -15.32 -0.69 -13.29
N VAL A 480 -14.91 -1.66 -14.10
CA VAL A 480 -13.86 -2.63 -13.73
C VAL A 480 -12.48 -1.96 -13.68
N PHE A 481 -12.20 -0.99 -14.56
CA PHE A 481 -10.95 -0.23 -14.54
C PHE A 481 -10.84 0.60 -13.28
N LEU A 482 -11.90 1.33 -12.90
CA LEU A 482 -11.91 2.15 -11.69
C LEU A 482 -11.73 1.29 -10.44
N ARG A 483 -12.42 0.14 -10.39
CA ARG A 483 -12.24 -0.88 -9.34
C ARG A 483 -10.78 -1.31 -9.26
N THR A 484 -10.20 -1.73 -10.38
CA THR A 484 -8.82 -2.26 -10.44
C THR A 484 -7.81 -1.19 -10.03
N ALA A 485 -7.97 0.04 -10.52
CA ALA A 485 -7.12 1.17 -10.17
C ALA A 485 -7.20 1.52 -8.67
N LEU A 486 -8.41 1.51 -8.07
CA LEU A 486 -8.58 1.77 -6.64
C LEU A 486 -7.90 0.72 -5.76
N LEU A 487 -7.97 -0.55 -6.14
CA LEU A 487 -7.29 -1.63 -5.43
C LEU A 487 -5.76 -1.51 -5.58
N ASP A 488 -5.26 -1.31 -6.80
CA ASP A 488 -3.82 -1.09 -7.05
C ASP A 488 -3.31 0.15 -6.26
N MET A 489 -4.14 1.18 -6.12
CA MET A 489 -3.83 2.38 -5.32
C MET A 489 -3.79 2.14 -3.81
N SER A 490 -4.48 1.12 -3.30
CA SER A 490 -4.39 0.72 -1.89
C SER A 490 -3.16 -0.14 -1.60
N ASP A 491 -2.69 -0.90 -2.60
CA ASP A 491 -1.59 -1.86 -2.46
C ASP A 491 -0.25 -1.36 -3.04
N ILE A 492 -0.11 -0.08 -3.43
CA ILE A 492 1.11 0.48 -4.09
C ILE A 492 2.43 0.05 -3.44
N GLU A 493 2.54 0.13 -2.11
CA GLU A 493 3.77 -0.23 -1.40
C GLU A 493 4.09 -1.72 -1.55
N ARG A 494 3.08 -2.56 -1.52
CA ARG A 494 3.19 -4.01 -1.58
C ARG A 494 3.36 -4.50 -3.03
N ASP A 495 2.70 -3.88 -4.00
CA ASP A 495 2.91 -4.13 -5.43
C ASP A 495 4.33 -3.73 -5.88
N ARG A 496 4.90 -2.67 -5.32
CA ARG A 496 6.30 -2.29 -5.58
C ARG A 496 7.27 -3.32 -4.99
N ILE A 497 6.95 -3.87 -3.82
CA ILE A 497 7.67 -5.00 -3.25
C ILE A 497 7.46 -6.25 -4.12
N ALA A 498 6.33 -6.46 -4.76
CA ALA A 498 6.15 -7.56 -5.70
C ALA A 498 6.91 -7.35 -7.03
N GLY A 499 7.37 -6.13 -7.32
CA GLY A 499 7.95 -5.75 -8.61
C GLY A 499 6.91 -5.57 -9.72
N SER A 500 5.63 -5.39 -9.35
CA SER A 500 4.55 -5.13 -10.30
C SER A 500 4.49 -3.64 -10.61
N GLU A 501 4.50 -3.27 -11.89
CA GLU A 501 4.31 -1.88 -12.32
C GLU A 501 2.82 -1.60 -12.56
N ILE A 502 2.22 -0.80 -11.67
CA ILE A 502 0.83 -0.34 -11.75
C ILE A 502 0.74 1.07 -12.33
N LEU A 503 -0.43 1.44 -12.86
CA LEU A 503 -0.67 2.75 -13.50
C LEU A 503 -0.25 3.94 -12.63
N THR A 504 -0.47 3.85 -11.32
CA THR A 504 -0.19 4.93 -10.36
C THR A 504 1.29 5.14 -10.09
N MET A 505 2.13 4.16 -10.44
CA MET A 505 3.59 4.31 -10.43
C MET A 505 4.09 5.05 -11.68
N LEU A 506 3.34 5.01 -12.78
CA LEU A 506 3.67 5.69 -14.04
C LEU A 506 3.15 7.13 -14.06
N ILE A 507 1.91 7.32 -13.61
CA ILE A 507 1.20 8.60 -13.62
C ILE A 507 0.86 8.91 -12.17
N GLU A 508 1.70 9.73 -11.53
CA GLU A 508 1.65 10.08 -10.10
C GLU A 508 0.23 10.09 -9.49
N LYS A 509 0.08 9.69 -8.22
CA LYS A 509 -1.23 9.54 -7.55
C LYS A 509 -2.26 10.66 -7.82
N PRO A 510 -1.92 11.96 -7.78
CA PRO A 510 -2.89 13.04 -8.09
C PRO A 510 -3.35 13.04 -9.55
N ALA A 511 -2.47 12.69 -10.49
CA ALA A 511 -2.81 12.58 -11.90
C ALA A 511 -3.66 11.34 -12.17
N THR A 512 -3.40 10.20 -11.52
CA THR A 512 -4.30 9.04 -11.57
C THR A 512 -5.70 9.41 -11.08
N LEU A 513 -5.83 10.08 -9.92
CA LEU A 513 -7.14 10.49 -9.39
C LEU A 513 -7.92 11.38 -10.37
N ARG A 514 -7.24 12.33 -11.04
CA ARG A 514 -7.84 13.18 -12.07
C ARG A 514 -8.32 12.36 -13.28
N LEU A 515 -7.52 11.40 -13.73
CA LEU A 515 -7.90 10.48 -14.81
C LEU A 515 -9.17 9.69 -14.44
N LEU A 516 -9.23 9.11 -13.24
CA LEU A 516 -10.38 8.31 -12.78
C LEU A 516 -11.66 9.16 -12.70
N TRP A 517 -11.59 10.38 -12.14
CA TRP A 517 -12.72 11.31 -12.14
C TRP A 517 -13.14 11.71 -13.56
N GLY A 518 -12.18 11.96 -14.45
CA GLY A 518 -12.43 12.27 -15.86
C GLY A 518 -13.15 11.13 -16.58
N MET A 519 -12.73 9.88 -16.36
CA MET A 519 -13.39 8.69 -16.92
C MET A 519 -14.83 8.54 -16.44
N LEU A 520 -15.10 8.80 -15.15
CA LEU A 520 -16.46 8.76 -14.60
C LEU A 520 -17.36 9.85 -15.23
N GLY A 521 -16.86 11.08 -15.32
CA GLY A 521 -17.59 12.18 -15.94
C GLY A 521 -17.89 11.93 -17.42
N PHE A 522 -16.89 11.44 -18.16
CA PHE A 522 -17.05 11.05 -19.56
C PHE A 522 -18.11 9.95 -19.73
N MET A 523 -18.05 8.89 -18.92
CA MET A 523 -19.03 7.82 -19.00
C MET A 523 -20.43 8.25 -18.60
N ALA A 524 -20.58 9.13 -17.62
CA ALA A 524 -21.88 9.69 -17.27
C ALA A 524 -22.47 10.48 -18.45
N ALA A 525 -21.64 11.25 -19.16
CA ALA A 525 -22.07 11.99 -20.36
C ALA A 525 -22.46 11.05 -21.50
N VAL A 526 -21.68 9.99 -21.76
CA VAL A 526 -21.99 8.98 -22.79
C VAL A 526 -23.32 8.29 -22.50
N VAL A 527 -23.50 7.78 -21.27
CA VAL A 527 -24.75 7.10 -20.86
C VAL A 527 -25.95 8.04 -20.99
N THR A 528 -25.80 9.29 -20.52
CA THR A 528 -26.89 10.29 -20.60
C THR A 528 -27.21 10.63 -22.06
N GLY A 529 -26.21 10.88 -22.89
CA GLY A 529 -26.41 11.22 -24.30
C GLY A 529 -27.08 10.11 -25.10
N LEU A 530 -26.66 8.85 -24.88
CA LEU A 530 -27.27 7.69 -25.53
C LEU A 530 -28.69 7.40 -25.04
N ALA A 531 -28.97 7.63 -23.75
CA ALA A 531 -30.33 7.55 -23.21
C ALA A 531 -31.25 8.62 -23.82
N LEU A 532 -30.78 9.87 -23.92
CA LEU A 532 -31.53 10.96 -24.56
C LEU A 532 -31.76 10.71 -26.07
N ALA A 533 -30.83 10.04 -26.74
CA ALA A 533 -30.98 9.61 -28.13
C ALA A 533 -31.94 8.42 -28.32
N GLY A 534 -32.44 7.81 -27.23
CA GLY A 534 -33.30 6.63 -27.27
C GLY A 534 -32.56 5.33 -27.61
N TRP A 535 -31.23 5.33 -27.60
CA TRP A 535 -30.39 4.16 -27.93
C TRP A 535 -30.13 3.27 -26.71
N LEU A 536 -30.41 3.77 -25.51
CA LEU A 536 -30.44 3.00 -24.27
C LEU A 536 -31.86 3.07 -23.69
N SER A 537 -32.31 1.97 -23.10
CA SER A 537 -33.58 1.90 -22.39
C SER A 537 -33.56 2.73 -21.10
N LEU A 538 -34.72 2.89 -20.44
CA LEU A 538 -34.85 3.60 -19.15
C LEU A 538 -33.92 3.00 -18.05
N LEU A 539 -33.43 1.78 -18.25
CA LEU A 539 -32.36 1.15 -17.46
C LEU A 539 -31.03 1.91 -17.47
N ALA A 540 -30.80 2.86 -18.39
CA ALA A 540 -29.63 3.74 -18.37
C ALA A 540 -29.49 4.52 -17.05
N VAL A 541 -30.60 4.80 -16.36
CA VAL A 541 -30.60 5.43 -15.03
C VAL A 541 -29.89 4.55 -13.99
N ALA A 542 -30.03 3.21 -14.09
CA ALA A 542 -29.33 2.27 -13.23
C ALA A 542 -27.79 2.32 -13.45
N MET A 543 -27.35 2.59 -14.67
CA MET A 543 -25.92 2.76 -14.99
C MET A 543 -25.35 4.03 -14.35
N LEU A 544 -26.11 5.13 -14.33
CA LEU A 544 -25.69 6.37 -13.65
C LEU A 544 -25.54 6.18 -12.14
N ALA A 545 -26.43 5.41 -11.51
CA ALA A 545 -26.31 5.08 -10.09
C ALA A 545 -25.05 4.25 -9.78
N ALA A 546 -24.67 3.30 -10.64
CA ALA A 546 -23.41 2.56 -10.52
C ALA A 546 -22.17 3.46 -10.69
N LEU A 547 -22.20 4.42 -11.62
CA LEU A 547 -21.14 5.43 -11.73
C LEU A 547 -21.07 6.31 -10.47
N GLY A 548 -22.23 6.67 -9.90
CA GLY A 548 -22.32 7.39 -8.62
C GLY A 548 -21.71 6.60 -7.45
N TYR A 549 -21.94 5.29 -7.37
CA TYR A 549 -21.30 4.42 -6.39
C TYR A 549 -19.77 4.36 -6.58
N SER A 550 -19.33 4.29 -7.83
CA SER A 550 -17.91 4.34 -8.19
C SER A 550 -17.26 5.66 -7.77
N ALA A 551 -17.96 6.78 -7.99
CA ALA A 551 -17.55 8.12 -7.55
C ALA A 551 -17.49 8.23 -6.02
N LEU A 552 -18.47 7.66 -5.31
CA LEU A 552 -18.46 7.60 -3.85
C LEU A 552 -17.26 6.81 -3.33
N SER A 553 -16.97 5.65 -3.92
CA SER A 553 -15.81 4.83 -3.57
C SER A 553 -14.50 5.61 -3.74
N LEU A 554 -14.37 6.32 -4.87
CA LEU A 554 -13.21 7.18 -5.15
C LEU A 554 -13.11 8.37 -4.17
N TYR A 555 -14.23 8.98 -3.81
CA TYR A 555 -14.31 10.04 -2.82
C TYR A 555 -13.89 9.58 -1.43
N LEU A 556 -14.40 8.43 -0.96
CA LEU A 556 -14.05 7.84 0.33
C LEU A 556 -12.55 7.51 0.41
N TYR A 557 -11.97 7.00 -0.67
CA TYR A 557 -10.53 6.77 -0.78
C TYR A 557 -9.74 8.08 -0.68
N GLN A 558 -10.14 9.12 -1.43
CA GLN A 558 -9.44 10.41 -1.44
C GLN A 558 -9.48 11.10 -0.07
N ARG A 559 -10.59 10.96 0.67
CA ARG A 559 -10.74 11.48 2.03
C ARG A 559 -10.07 10.61 3.11
N LYS A 560 -9.46 9.48 2.74
CA LYS A 560 -8.89 8.49 3.67
C LYS A 560 -9.89 7.99 4.72
N VAL A 561 -11.19 7.99 4.39
CA VAL A 561 -12.23 7.46 5.28
C VAL A 561 -12.17 5.94 5.28
N VAL A 562 -12.06 5.35 4.08
CA VAL A 562 -11.84 3.93 3.87
C VAL A 562 -10.83 3.79 2.72
N PHE A 563 -9.67 3.21 2.99
CA PHE A 563 -8.57 3.18 2.00
C PHE A 563 -7.78 1.87 1.95
N ASN A 564 -8.06 0.93 2.85
CA ASN A 564 -7.44 -0.40 2.92
C ASN A 564 -8.31 -1.39 3.74
N GLY A 565 -7.91 -2.65 3.77
CA GLY A 565 -8.57 -3.71 4.56
C GLY A 565 -9.85 -4.26 3.93
N LEU A 566 -10.53 -5.16 4.67
CA LEU A 566 -11.69 -5.90 4.17
C LEU A 566 -12.86 -4.97 3.81
N THR A 567 -13.14 -3.95 4.63
CA THR A 567 -14.23 -2.99 4.37
C THR A 567 -14.00 -2.20 3.09
N PHE A 568 -12.78 -1.74 2.83
CA PHE A 568 -12.43 -1.05 1.59
C PHE A 568 -12.70 -1.93 0.38
N LEU A 569 -12.27 -3.19 0.47
CA LEU A 569 -12.40 -4.14 -0.62
C LEU A 569 -13.86 -4.53 -0.87
N LEU A 570 -14.66 -4.70 0.19
CA LEU A 570 -16.10 -4.92 0.06
C LEU A 570 -16.82 -3.74 -0.59
N ILE A 571 -16.43 -2.50 -0.26
CA ILE A 571 -16.97 -1.31 -0.92
C ILE A 571 -16.59 -1.31 -2.40
N VAL A 572 -15.30 -1.45 -2.72
CA VAL A 572 -14.82 -1.39 -4.10
C VAL A 572 -15.38 -2.54 -4.97
N ASP A 573 -15.47 -3.76 -4.44
CA ASP A 573 -16.06 -4.91 -5.13
C ASP A 573 -17.58 -4.84 -5.19
N GLY A 574 -18.21 -4.25 -4.18
CA GLY A 574 -19.66 -4.05 -4.10
C GLY A 574 -20.22 -3.28 -5.28
N ASN A 575 -19.41 -2.45 -5.93
CA ASN A 575 -19.78 -1.72 -7.14
C ASN A 575 -20.29 -2.64 -8.27
N LEU A 576 -19.63 -3.79 -8.50
CA LEU A 576 -20.05 -4.75 -9.53
C LEU A 576 -21.40 -5.39 -9.20
N ILE A 577 -21.61 -5.69 -7.91
CA ILE A 577 -22.86 -6.27 -7.40
C ILE A 577 -24.00 -5.25 -7.52
N VAL A 578 -23.78 -4.02 -7.07
CA VAL A 578 -24.75 -2.92 -7.14
C VAL A 578 -25.13 -2.64 -8.59
N ALA A 579 -24.15 -2.54 -9.50
CA ALA A 579 -24.40 -2.30 -10.92
C ALA A 579 -25.32 -3.38 -11.53
N GLY A 580 -25.02 -4.65 -11.27
CA GLY A 580 -25.82 -5.76 -11.78
C GLY A 580 -27.22 -5.87 -11.14
N LEU A 581 -27.34 -5.64 -9.82
CA LEU A 581 -28.63 -5.65 -9.12
C LEU A 581 -29.55 -4.52 -9.58
N LEU A 582 -29.01 -3.31 -9.77
CA LEU A 582 -29.81 -2.18 -10.24
C LEU A 582 -30.32 -2.40 -11.66
N ALA A 583 -29.51 -3.00 -12.54
CA ALA A 583 -29.96 -3.40 -13.87
C ALA A 583 -31.05 -4.48 -13.81
N TYR A 584 -30.94 -5.45 -12.90
CA TYR A 584 -31.98 -6.46 -12.70
C TYR A 584 -33.29 -5.84 -12.17
N LEU A 585 -33.24 -5.03 -11.11
CA LEU A 585 -34.42 -4.38 -10.53
C LEU A 585 -35.09 -3.42 -11.51
N GLY A 586 -34.31 -2.67 -12.29
CA GLY A 586 -34.84 -1.80 -13.33
C GLY A 586 -35.60 -2.57 -14.42
N SER A 587 -35.21 -3.81 -14.71
CA SER A 587 -35.90 -4.63 -15.70
C SER A 587 -37.24 -5.18 -15.19
N LEU A 588 -37.34 -5.45 -13.88
CA LEU A 588 -38.59 -5.87 -13.25
C LEU A 588 -39.63 -4.74 -13.17
N LEU A 589 -39.18 -3.47 -13.13
CA LEU A 589 -40.07 -2.30 -13.09
C LEU A 589 -40.59 -1.90 -14.48
N LEU A 590 -39.97 -2.40 -15.55
CA LEU A 590 -40.32 -2.12 -16.95
C LEU A 590 -41.07 -3.27 -17.63
N ALA A 591 -41.15 -4.43 -16.97
CA ALA A 591 -41.95 -5.60 -17.35
C ALA A 591 -43.34 -5.50 -16.71
#